data_AF-A0A7X7NBH2-F1
#
_entry.id   AF-A0A7X7NBH2-F1
#
_cell.length_a   1.000
_cell.length_b   1.000
_cell.length_c   1.000
_cell.angle_alpha   90.00
_cell.angle_beta   90.00
_cell.angle_gamma   90.00
#
_symmetry.space_group_name_H-M   'P 1'
#
loop_
_entity.id
_entity.type
_entity.pdbx_description
1 polymer ?
#
loop_
_entity_poly.entity_id
_entity_poly.type
_entity_poly.pdbx_seq_one_letter_code
_entity_poly.pdbx_strand_id
1 'polypeptide(L)'
;MKVEKCGTYHAKIEGCQLVKMPDGKSQFKVYFVSIIGRDNPSRTEWAHCGYSKESFVKDFQASGWEGVGFVTAFPHIIKVFRYSPKVEILQHVKAYDTKTRKPIGLDREDGFTEFACLAEALLANDEFIAWAKAQSVKEYMDFISKIDDAPVACNSKLKAYWEQDQ
;
A
#
# COMPACT_ATOMS: atom_id res chain seq x y z
N MET A 1 21.49 -17.80 7.38
CA MET A 1 20.41 -17.27 6.52
C MET A 1 20.94 -17.22 5.09
N LYS A 2 20.15 -17.62 4.08
CA LYS A 2 20.49 -17.38 2.67
C LYS A 2 19.84 -16.07 2.25
N VAL A 3 20.62 -15.06 1.87
CA VAL A 3 20.08 -13.76 1.45
C VAL A 3 20.02 -13.69 -0.07
N GLU A 4 18.81 -13.63 -0.62
CA GLU A 4 18.61 -13.54 -2.06
C GLU A 4 18.94 -12.15 -2.63
N LYS A 5 19.19 -12.08 -3.93
CA LYS A 5 19.38 -10.80 -4.63
C LYS A 5 18.05 -10.03 -4.63
N CYS A 6 18.06 -8.83 -4.05
CA CYS A 6 16.91 -7.93 -4.10
C CYS A 6 16.97 -7.04 -5.36
N GLY A 7 15.82 -6.79 -6.00
CA GLY A 7 15.71 -5.79 -7.07
C GLY A 7 15.80 -4.36 -6.53
N THR A 8 16.08 -3.37 -7.37
CA THR A 8 16.02 -1.94 -6.99
C THR A 8 14.60 -1.57 -6.57
N TYR A 9 14.42 -0.63 -5.66
CA TYR A 9 13.09 -0.18 -5.28
C TYR A 9 13.05 1.34 -5.26
N HIS A 10 12.16 1.90 -6.07
CA HIS A 10 11.86 3.31 -6.10
C HIS A 10 10.37 3.47 -6.33
N ALA A 11 9.63 3.73 -5.26
CA ALA A 11 8.20 3.96 -5.36
C ALA A 11 7.89 5.45 -5.53
N LYS A 12 6.97 5.76 -6.44
CA LYS A 12 6.40 7.08 -6.67
C LYS A 12 4.91 7.04 -6.36
N ILE A 13 4.44 7.96 -5.53
CA ILE A 13 3.02 8.14 -5.25
C ILE A 13 2.49 9.11 -6.31
N GLU A 14 1.71 8.60 -7.25
CA GLU A 14 1.24 9.35 -8.42
C GLU A 14 -0.03 10.17 -8.14
N GLY A 15 -0.54 10.12 -6.91
CA GLY A 15 -1.72 10.85 -6.47
C GLY A 15 -2.57 10.07 -5.48
N CYS A 16 -3.55 10.77 -4.91
CA CYS A 16 -4.51 10.20 -3.98
C CYS A 16 -5.94 10.58 -4.40
N GLN A 17 -6.86 9.61 -4.34
CA GLN A 17 -8.28 9.82 -4.58
C GLN A 17 -9.10 9.44 -3.35
N LEU A 18 -9.96 10.35 -2.89
CA LEU A 18 -10.97 10.03 -1.88
C LEU A 18 -12.11 9.24 -2.51
N VAL A 19 -12.36 8.05 -1.97
CA VAL A 19 -13.40 7.13 -2.45
C VAL A 19 -14.42 6.93 -1.35
N LYS A 20 -15.66 7.32 -1.64
CA LYS A 20 -16.82 6.99 -0.81
C LYS A 20 -17.43 5.69 -1.33
N MET A 21 -17.71 4.77 -0.42
CA MET A 21 -18.31 3.48 -0.76
C MET A 21 -19.84 3.61 -0.87
N PRO A 22 -20.52 2.69 -1.58
CA PRO A 22 -21.97 2.75 -1.77
C PRO A 22 -22.82 2.68 -0.48
N ASP A 23 -22.25 2.18 0.62
CA ASP A 23 -22.94 2.09 1.93
C ASP A 23 -23.14 3.45 2.62
N GLY A 24 -22.57 4.53 2.07
CA GLY A 24 -22.66 5.89 2.59
C GLY A 24 -21.88 6.14 3.89
N LYS A 25 -21.15 5.15 4.41
CA LYS A 25 -20.40 5.24 5.67
C LYS A 25 -18.92 4.94 5.48
N SER A 26 -18.60 3.92 4.68
CA SER A 26 -17.24 3.50 4.41
C SER A 26 -16.57 4.45 3.44
N GLN A 27 -15.33 4.80 3.74
CA GLN A 27 -14.56 5.78 3.00
C GLN A 27 -13.07 5.38 3.02
N PHE A 28 -12.41 5.55 1.89
CA PHE A 28 -10.99 5.22 1.74
C PHE A 28 -10.25 6.31 0.96
N LYS A 29 -9.01 6.57 1.37
CA LYS A 29 -8.01 7.28 0.55
C LYS A 29 -7.29 6.26 -0.32
N VAL A 30 -7.37 6.38 -1.64
CA VAL A 30 -6.66 5.49 -2.57
C VAL A 30 -5.40 6.18 -3.05
N TYR A 31 -4.26 5.73 -2.55
CA TYR A 31 -2.93 6.17 -2.99
C TYR A 31 -2.49 5.30 -4.16
N PHE A 32 -2.34 5.90 -5.34
CA PHE A 32 -1.82 5.20 -6.52
C PHE A 32 -0.30 5.22 -6.48
N VAL A 33 0.31 4.04 -6.44
CA VAL A 33 1.76 3.90 -6.27
C VAL A 33 2.34 3.11 -7.42
N SER A 34 3.39 3.63 -8.05
CA SER A 34 4.19 2.93 -9.06
C SER A 34 5.57 2.64 -8.52
N ILE A 35 6.17 1.50 -8.91
CA ILE A 35 7.58 1.21 -8.67
C ILE A 35 8.32 1.41 -9.98
N ILE A 36 9.10 2.48 -10.07
CA ILE A 36 9.79 2.85 -11.30
C ILE A 36 11.17 2.18 -11.41
N GLY A 37 11.66 2.06 -12.65
CA GLY A 37 13.00 1.56 -12.93
C GLY A 37 13.16 0.04 -12.78
N ARG A 38 12.05 -0.71 -12.81
CA ARG A 38 12.03 -2.17 -12.85
C ARG A 38 12.05 -2.67 -14.30
N ASP A 39 12.58 -3.87 -14.52
CA ASP A 39 12.68 -4.49 -15.85
C ASP A 39 11.31 -4.69 -16.53
N ASN A 40 10.23 -4.78 -15.75
CA ASN A 40 8.87 -4.94 -16.27
C ASN A 40 7.94 -3.82 -15.76
N PRO A 41 7.95 -2.64 -16.40
CA PRO A 41 7.11 -1.51 -16.02
C PRO A 41 5.61 -1.82 -16.16
N SER A 42 5.21 -2.69 -17.09
CA SER A 42 3.80 -3.09 -17.25
C SER A 42 3.19 -3.78 -16.02
N ARG A 43 4.03 -4.31 -15.12
CA ARG A 43 3.60 -4.91 -13.85
C ARG A 43 3.64 -3.93 -12.67
N THR A 44 4.42 -2.85 -12.79
CA THR A 44 4.84 -2.05 -11.63
C THR A 44 4.50 -0.58 -11.74
N GLU A 45 4.16 -0.08 -12.93
CA GLU A 45 3.87 1.32 -13.20
C GLU A 45 2.46 1.49 -13.80
N TRP A 46 1.65 2.38 -13.22
CA TRP A 46 0.27 2.64 -13.65
C TRP A 46 0.19 3.11 -15.11
N ALA A 47 1.16 3.93 -15.54
CA ALA A 47 1.23 4.42 -16.92
C ALA A 47 1.39 3.29 -17.96
N HIS A 48 1.86 2.11 -17.56
CA HIS A 48 2.23 1.03 -18.47
C HIS A 48 1.43 -0.27 -18.25
N CYS A 49 0.59 -0.36 -17.22
CA CYS A 49 -0.03 -1.62 -16.81
C CYS A 49 -1.31 -2.01 -17.57
N GLY A 50 -1.79 -1.13 -18.45
CA GLY A 50 -3.00 -1.31 -19.24
C GLY A 50 -4.30 -1.23 -18.44
N TYR A 51 -4.26 -0.74 -17.19
CA TYR A 51 -5.41 -0.59 -16.33
C TYR A 51 -5.45 0.83 -15.76
N SER A 52 -6.55 1.55 -15.98
CA SER A 52 -6.64 2.96 -15.57
C SER A 52 -7.02 3.12 -14.10
N LYS A 53 -6.56 4.21 -13.49
CA LYS A 53 -6.85 4.56 -12.10
C LYS A 53 -8.36 4.76 -11.86
N GLU A 54 -9.05 5.32 -12.85
CA GLU A 54 -10.50 5.54 -12.82
C GLU A 54 -11.27 4.22 -12.86
N SER A 55 -10.81 3.28 -13.69
CA SER A 55 -11.39 1.93 -13.76
C SER A 55 -11.16 1.19 -12.43
N PHE A 56 -9.96 1.30 -11.87
CA PHE A 56 -9.65 0.76 -10.55
C PHE A 56 -10.61 1.29 -9.48
N VAL A 57 -10.85 2.60 -9.42
CA VAL A 57 -11.75 3.18 -8.41
C VAL A 57 -13.18 2.68 -8.56
N LYS A 58 -13.69 2.58 -9.79
CA LYS A 58 -15.03 2.02 -10.04
C LYS A 58 -15.12 0.57 -9.55
N ASP A 59 -14.11 -0.23 -9.87
CA ASP A 59 -14.05 -1.64 -9.48
C ASP A 59 -13.85 -1.81 -7.96
N PHE A 60 -13.13 -0.88 -7.32
CA PHE A 60 -12.97 -0.82 -5.87
C PHE A 60 -14.27 -0.43 -5.18
N GLN A 61 -15.03 0.55 -5.69
CA GLN A 61 -16.35 0.88 -5.14
C GLN A 61 -17.33 -0.32 -5.25
N ALA A 62 -17.21 -1.12 -6.30
CA ALA A 62 -18.03 -2.30 -6.54
C ALA A 62 -17.63 -3.53 -5.70
N SER A 63 -16.50 -3.52 -4.98
CA SER A 63 -16.04 -4.69 -4.22
C SER A 63 -16.67 -4.83 -2.83
N GLY A 64 -17.42 -3.82 -2.37
CA GLY A 64 -18.12 -3.87 -1.08
C GLY A 64 -17.20 -3.81 0.14
N TRP A 65 -16.03 -3.17 0.05
CA TRP A 65 -15.17 -2.97 1.23
C TRP A 65 -15.84 -2.09 2.27
N GLU A 66 -15.78 -2.53 3.52
CA GLU A 66 -16.33 -1.82 4.67
C GLU A 66 -15.23 -1.27 5.58
N GLY A 67 -15.38 0.00 5.97
CA GLY A 67 -14.55 0.66 6.97
C GLY A 67 -14.07 2.05 6.57
N VAL A 68 -13.21 2.59 7.43
CA VAL A 68 -12.53 3.88 7.27
C VAL A 68 -11.04 3.59 7.23
N GLY A 69 -10.34 4.10 6.22
CA GLY A 69 -8.91 3.87 6.08
C GLY A 69 -8.32 4.34 4.77
N PHE A 70 -7.37 3.59 4.24
CA PHE A 70 -6.67 3.92 3.01
C PHE A 70 -6.25 2.66 2.24
N VAL A 71 -5.87 2.83 0.99
CA VAL A 71 -5.43 1.77 0.09
C VAL A 71 -4.11 2.19 -0.53
N THR A 72 -3.13 1.29 -0.51
CA THR A 72 -1.96 1.40 -1.39
C THR A 72 -2.24 0.58 -2.64
N ALA A 73 -2.44 1.28 -3.76
CA ALA A 73 -2.83 0.68 -5.02
C ALA A 73 -1.61 0.64 -5.96
N PHE A 74 -0.90 -0.50 -5.98
CA PHE A 74 0.09 -0.79 -7.02
C PHE A 74 -0.57 -1.52 -8.19
N PRO A 75 0.02 -1.49 -9.40
CA PRO A 75 -0.56 -2.21 -10.55
C PRO A 75 -0.65 -3.74 -10.40
N HIS A 76 0.16 -4.34 -9.53
CA HIS A 76 0.21 -5.80 -9.32
C HIS A 76 -0.35 -6.25 -7.97
N ILE A 77 -0.48 -5.35 -7.00
CA ILE A 77 -1.00 -5.67 -5.67
C ILE A 77 -1.66 -4.43 -5.08
N ILE A 78 -2.79 -4.63 -4.40
CA ILE A 78 -3.37 -3.61 -3.53
C ILE A 78 -3.34 -4.10 -2.09
N LYS A 79 -3.06 -3.19 -1.16
CA LYS A 79 -3.28 -3.44 0.27
C LYS A 79 -4.35 -2.48 0.78
N VAL A 80 -5.40 -3.06 1.35
CA VAL A 80 -6.52 -2.32 1.94
C VAL A 80 -6.28 -2.24 3.43
N PHE A 81 -6.06 -1.03 3.92
CA PHE A 81 -5.90 -0.72 5.33
C PHE A 81 -7.21 -0.13 5.86
N ARG A 82 -7.67 -0.61 7.01
CA ARG A 82 -8.82 -0.04 7.73
C ARG A 82 -8.57 -0.01 9.22
N TYR A 83 -9.14 0.96 9.91
CA TYR A 83 -9.14 0.95 11.36
C TYR A 83 -10.05 -0.15 11.90
N SER A 84 -9.64 -0.77 12.99
CA SER A 84 -10.32 -1.90 13.58
C SER A 84 -11.63 -1.46 14.25
N PRO A 85 -12.77 -2.11 13.95
CA PRO A 85 -14.03 -1.80 14.62
C PRO A 85 -14.05 -2.25 16.09
N LYS A 86 -13.09 -3.08 16.51
CA LYS A 86 -12.99 -3.56 17.89
C LYS A 86 -12.04 -2.72 18.75
N VAL A 87 -10.99 -2.17 18.13
CA VAL A 87 -9.96 -1.39 18.81
C VAL A 87 -9.50 -0.31 17.85
N GLU A 88 -10.12 0.86 17.93
CA GLU A 88 -10.02 1.93 16.91
C GLU A 88 -8.60 2.40 16.59
N ILE A 89 -7.66 2.22 17.52
CA ILE A 89 -6.25 2.55 17.32
C ILE A 89 -5.50 1.53 16.44
N LEU A 90 -6.07 0.37 16.12
CA LEU A 90 -5.39 -0.65 15.34
C LEU A 90 -5.72 -0.51 13.85
N GLN A 91 -4.70 -0.61 13.00
CA GLN A 91 -4.88 -0.77 11.55
C GLN A 91 -4.86 -2.26 11.18
N HIS A 92 -5.94 -2.71 10.54
CA HIS A 92 -5.99 -4.01 9.87
C HIS A 92 -5.58 -3.85 8.41
N VAL A 93 -4.85 -4.83 7.87
CA VAL A 93 -4.45 -4.87 6.47
C VAL A 93 -4.84 -6.20 5.82
N LYS A 94 -5.26 -6.15 4.55
CA LYS A 94 -5.39 -7.31 3.68
C LYS A 94 -4.84 -6.97 2.29
N ALA A 95 -4.27 -7.97 1.61
CA ALA A 95 -3.69 -7.81 0.28
C ALA A 95 -4.49 -8.56 -0.78
N TYR A 96 -4.53 -7.99 -1.99
CA TYR A 96 -5.26 -8.53 -3.14
C TYR A 96 -4.48 -8.27 -4.42
N ASP A 97 -4.66 -9.14 -5.41
CA ASP A 97 -4.21 -8.88 -6.77
C ASP A 97 -5.06 -7.76 -7.39
N THR A 98 -4.41 -6.76 -7.97
CA THR A 98 -5.09 -5.54 -8.45
C THR A 98 -6.10 -5.83 -9.55
N LYS A 99 -5.81 -6.76 -10.47
CA LYS A 99 -6.64 -7.02 -11.65
C LYS A 99 -7.76 -8.01 -11.34
N THR A 100 -7.44 -9.08 -10.63
CA THR A 100 -8.35 -10.18 -10.36
C THR A 100 -9.11 -10.01 -9.04
N ARG A 101 -8.64 -9.13 -8.16
CA ARG A 101 -9.16 -8.90 -6.79
C ARG A 101 -9.12 -10.15 -5.90
N LYS A 102 -8.37 -11.17 -6.31
CA LYS A 102 -8.19 -12.37 -5.50
C LYS A 102 -7.30 -12.06 -4.30
N PRO A 103 -7.60 -12.59 -3.11
CA PRO A 103 -6.75 -12.42 -1.93
C PRO A 103 -5.33 -12.93 -2.21
N ILE A 104 -4.34 -12.19 -1.71
CA ILE A 104 -2.94 -12.60 -1.69
C ILE A 104 -2.53 -12.78 -0.22
N GLY A 105 -1.91 -13.92 0.08
CA GLY A 105 -1.33 -14.18 1.39
C GLY A 105 -0.15 -13.25 1.67
N LEU A 106 -0.10 -12.71 2.89
CA LEU A 106 1.05 -11.94 3.37
C LEU A 106 2.07 -12.84 4.08
N ASP A 107 1.78 -14.12 4.29
CA ASP A 107 2.69 -15.08 4.90
C ASP A 107 4.02 -15.15 4.13
N ARG A 108 5.11 -15.23 4.88
CA ARG A 108 6.49 -15.33 4.44
C ARG A 108 7.15 -16.50 5.16
N GLU A 109 8.41 -16.74 4.84
CA GLU A 109 9.21 -17.82 5.40
C GLU A 109 9.26 -17.75 6.94
N ASP A 110 9.50 -18.89 7.58
CA ASP A 110 9.68 -19.01 9.04
C ASP A 110 8.50 -18.52 9.90
N GLY A 111 7.28 -18.51 9.33
CA GLY A 111 6.06 -18.08 10.03
C GLY A 111 5.93 -16.57 10.17
N PHE A 112 6.76 -15.80 9.46
CA PHE A 112 6.61 -14.34 9.40
C PHE A 112 5.50 -13.93 8.44
N THR A 113 5.05 -12.69 8.57
CA THR A 113 4.10 -12.06 7.65
C THR A 113 4.71 -10.77 7.15
N GLU A 114 4.59 -10.51 5.85
CA GLU A 114 4.99 -9.24 5.27
C GLU A 114 4.17 -8.11 5.86
N PHE A 115 4.87 -7.22 6.57
CA PHE A 115 4.29 -5.98 7.06
C PHE A 115 4.03 -4.99 5.90
N ALA A 116 5.10 -4.53 5.25
CA ALA A 116 5.03 -3.46 4.26
C ALA A 116 6.33 -3.36 3.43
N CYS A 117 6.22 -2.84 2.20
CA CYS A 117 7.35 -2.19 1.52
C CYS A 117 7.53 -0.75 2.01
N LEU A 118 8.57 -0.04 1.54
CA LEU A 118 8.90 1.30 2.07
C LEU A 118 7.76 2.31 1.88
N ALA A 119 7.19 2.45 0.67
CA ALA A 119 6.10 3.40 0.44
C ALA A 119 4.86 3.07 1.30
N GLU A 120 4.53 1.79 1.46
CA GLU A 120 3.43 1.35 2.31
C GLU A 120 3.68 1.71 3.78
N ALA A 121 4.89 1.49 4.29
CA ALA A 121 5.24 1.80 5.67
C ALA A 121 5.19 3.31 5.94
N LEU A 122 5.67 4.12 5.01
CA LEU A 122 5.64 5.59 5.14
C LEU A 122 4.19 6.11 5.11
N LEU A 123 3.37 5.66 4.14
CA LEU A 123 1.96 6.04 4.07
C LEU A 123 1.18 5.55 5.30
N ALA A 124 1.41 4.32 5.75
CA ALA A 124 0.77 3.79 6.95
C ALA A 124 1.12 4.62 8.18
N ASN A 125 2.38 5.01 8.34
CA ASN A 125 2.81 5.89 9.43
C ASN A 125 2.10 7.25 9.41
N ASP A 126 2.08 7.92 8.25
CA ASP A 126 1.40 9.21 8.09
C ASP A 126 -0.09 9.12 8.43
N GLU A 127 -0.77 8.10 7.90
CA GLU A 127 -2.19 7.87 8.13
C GLU A 127 -2.48 7.53 9.60
N PHE A 128 -1.62 6.73 10.23
CA PHE A 128 -1.75 6.37 11.65
C PHE A 128 -1.61 7.59 12.54
N ILE A 129 -0.63 8.45 12.27
CA ILE A 129 -0.43 9.71 12.99
C ILE A 129 -1.63 10.65 12.78
N ALA A 130 -2.14 10.75 11.55
CA ALA A 130 -3.29 11.60 11.24
C ALA A 130 -4.55 11.11 11.97
N TRP A 131 -4.81 9.80 11.96
CA TRP A 131 -5.91 9.20 12.70
C TRP A 131 -5.81 9.44 14.20
N ALA A 132 -4.63 9.22 14.78
CA ALA A 132 -4.41 9.43 16.21
C ALA A 132 -4.63 10.88 16.67
N LYS A 133 -4.50 11.85 15.77
CA LYS A 133 -4.71 13.29 16.06
C LYS A 133 -6.13 13.77 15.77
N ALA A 134 -6.77 13.19 14.75
CA ALA A 134 -8.08 13.62 14.31
C ALA A 134 -9.14 13.43 15.40
N GLN A 135 -10.05 14.40 15.52
CA GLN A 135 -11.18 14.34 16.45
C GLN A 135 -12.44 13.78 15.78
N SER A 136 -12.38 13.51 14.47
CA SER A 136 -13.48 12.91 13.71
C SER A 136 -13.00 12.22 12.44
N VAL A 137 -13.81 11.29 11.93
CA VAL A 137 -13.57 10.65 10.61
C VAL A 137 -13.45 11.70 9.50
N LYS A 138 -14.25 12.78 9.55
CA LYS A 138 -14.18 13.84 8.55
C LYS A 138 -12.82 14.52 8.56
N GLU A 139 -12.34 14.93 9.74
CA GLU A 139 -11.03 15.56 9.88
C GLU A 139 -9.91 14.62 9.41
N TYR A 140 -9.98 13.34 9.78
CA TYR A 140 -9.05 12.35 9.26
C TYR A 140 -9.09 12.26 7.73
N MET A 141 -10.28 12.26 7.12
CA MET A 141 -10.41 12.17 5.65
C MET A 141 -9.95 13.42 4.90
N ASP A 142 -9.97 14.57 5.55
CA ASP A 142 -9.43 15.82 4.99
C ASP A 142 -7.89 15.81 4.95
N PHE A 143 -7.22 14.96 5.75
CA PHE A 143 -5.78 14.75 5.67
C PHE A 143 -5.40 13.87 4.46
N ILE A 144 -4.38 14.28 3.72
CA ILE A 144 -3.73 13.48 2.67
C ILE A 144 -2.24 13.50 2.94
N SER A 145 -1.59 12.34 2.92
CA SER A 145 -0.13 12.24 3.06
C SER A 145 0.57 13.02 1.95
N LYS A 146 1.66 13.69 2.32
CA LYS A 146 2.50 14.46 1.39
C LYS A 146 3.65 13.64 0.80
N ILE A 147 3.74 12.36 1.13
CA ILE A 147 4.76 11.47 0.58
C ILE A 147 4.50 11.30 -0.92
N ASP A 148 5.46 11.72 -1.72
CA ASP A 148 5.44 11.59 -3.19
C ASP A 148 6.53 10.65 -3.71
N ASP A 149 7.58 10.42 -2.91
CA ASP A 149 8.77 9.66 -3.30
C ASP A 149 9.32 8.76 -2.18
N ALA A 150 9.72 7.53 -2.53
CA ALA A 150 10.24 6.54 -1.59
C ALA A 150 11.33 5.63 -2.22
N PRO A 151 12.55 6.15 -2.43
CA PRO A 151 13.68 5.35 -2.94
C PRO A 151 14.35 4.52 -1.84
N VAL A 152 14.73 3.28 -2.17
CA VAL A 152 15.66 2.48 -1.36
C VAL A 152 17.07 2.66 -1.92
N ALA A 153 17.89 3.44 -1.21
CA ALA A 153 19.24 3.77 -1.65
C ALA A 153 20.19 2.56 -1.78
N CYS A 154 20.02 1.55 -0.92
CA CYS A 154 20.82 0.33 -0.95
C CYS A 154 19.96 -0.91 -0.70
N ASN A 155 19.85 -1.76 -1.73
CA ASN A 155 19.08 -3.00 -1.74
C ASN A 155 19.94 -4.25 -1.52
N SER A 156 21.25 -4.10 -1.31
CA SER A 156 22.19 -5.21 -1.09
C SER A 156 22.76 -5.29 0.33
N LYS A 157 22.46 -4.31 1.20
CA LYS A 157 23.04 -4.20 2.56
C LYS A 157 22.87 -5.45 3.43
N LEU A 158 21.71 -6.11 3.40
CA LEU A 158 21.48 -7.32 4.20
C LEU A 158 22.35 -8.49 3.71
N LYS A 159 22.47 -8.61 2.38
CA LYS A 159 23.33 -9.62 1.76
C LYS A 159 24.79 -9.35 2.10
N ALA A 160 25.24 -8.11 1.91
CA ALA A 160 26.59 -7.69 2.25
C ALA A 160 26.92 -7.92 3.73
N TYR A 161 26.00 -7.62 4.65
CA TYR A 161 26.20 -7.88 6.09
C TYR A 161 26.30 -9.38 6.39
N TRP A 162 25.47 -10.22 5.76
CA TRP A 162 25.44 -11.65 6.04
C TRP A 162 26.56 -12.45 5.38
N GLU A 163 27.12 -11.92 4.28
CA GLU A 163 28.24 -12.52 3.55
C GLU A 163 29.61 -11.94 3.95
N GLN A 164 29.65 -10.96 4.86
CA GLN A 164 30.90 -10.56 5.49
C GLN A 164 31.45 -11.77 6.26
N ASP A 165 32.65 -12.22 5.87
CA ASP A 165 33.40 -13.22 6.64
C ASP A 165 33.52 -12.73 8.09
N GLN A 166 33.27 -13.63 9.06
CA GLN A 166 33.68 -13.40 10.45
C GLN A 166 35.20 -13.34 10.54
#